data_AF-A0A7Y6IRK9-F1
#
_entry.id   AF-A0A7Y6IRK9-F1
#
_cell.length_a   1.000
_cell.length_b   1.000
_cell.length_c   1.000
_cell.angle_alpha   90.00
_cell.angle_beta   90.00
_cell.angle_gamma   90.00
#
_symmetry.space_group_name_H-M   'P 1'
#
loop_
_entity.id
_entity.type
_entity.pdbx_description
1 polymer ?
#
loop_
_entity_poly.entity_id
_entity_poly.type
_entity_poly.pdbx_seq_one_letter_code
_entity_poly.pdbx_strand_id
1 'polypeptide(L)'
;MDEPGREVRSPRLRIEADREAVERDLSRLVLTLVELVRQLVERQSVRRMEEGDLSDEQVEVLGLTLMRLEDAMTELCDRFGLSPSDLNLDLGPLGTLLPQDPGVPEVPKGPDGGR
;
A
#
# COMPACT_ATOMS: atom_id res chain seq x y z
N MET A 1 41.04 33.45 17.13
CA MET A 1 41.49 32.21 17.80
C MET A 1 40.90 32.33 19.19
N ASP A 2 39.78 31.70 19.52
CA ASP A 2 39.30 30.37 19.15
C ASP A 2 37.75 30.35 19.06
N GLU A 3 37.20 29.62 18.09
CA GLU A 3 35.78 29.26 18.05
C GLU A 3 35.50 28.11 19.02
N PRO A 4 34.45 28.15 19.86
CA PRO A 4 34.00 26.96 20.56
C PRO A 4 33.23 26.07 19.58
N GLY A 5 33.78 24.87 19.36
CA GLY A 5 33.26 23.85 18.47
C GLY A 5 31.77 23.58 18.66
N ARG A 6 31.04 23.69 17.55
CA ARG A 6 29.67 23.20 17.38
C ARG A 6 29.67 21.69 17.63
N GLU A 7 29.24 21.26 18.81
CA GLU A 7 28.87 19.87 19.06
C GLU A 7 27.78 19.48 18.06
N VAL A 8 28.16 18.72 17.04
CA VAL A 8 27.22 18.00 16.20
C VAL A 8 26.63 16.91 17.08
N ARG A 9 25.52 17.22 17.76
CA ARG A 9 24.67 16.21 18.36
C ARG A 9 24.10 15.38 17.21
N SER A 10 24.80 14.31 16.84
CA SER A 10 24.24 13.24 16.02
C SER A 10 22.97 12.79 16.74
N PRO A 11 21.78 12.89 16.11
CA PRO A 11 20.59 12.35 16.72
C PRO A 11 20.85 10.85 16.80
N ARG A 12 21.06 10.35 18.02
CA ARG A 12 20.93 8.94 18.31
C ARG A 12 19.55 8.59 17.78
N LEU A 13 19.53 7.90 16.65
CA LEU A 13 18.34 7.33 16.04
C LEU A 13 17.62 6.65 17.20
N ARG A 14 16.57 7.28 17.73
CA ARG A 14 15.84 6.76 18.88
C ARG A 14 15.19 5.48 18.37
N ILE A 15 15.84 4.36 18.63
CA ILE A 15 15.29 3.02 18.44
C ILE A 15 14.29 2.71 19.58
N GLU A 16 14.18 3.61 20.57
CA GLU A 16 12.92 3.90 21.29
C GLU A 16 11.95 4.73 20.43
N ALA A 17 11.94 4.53 19.11
CA ALA A 17 10.76 4.84 18.33
C ALA A 17 9.71 3.87 18.84
N ASP A 18 8.64 4.42 19.40
CA ASP A 18 7.51 3.73 20.02
C ASP A 18 7.35 2.31 19.49
N ARG A 19 7.49 1.29 20.34
CA ARG A 19 7.42 -0.13 19.91
C ARG A 19 6.14 -0.39 19.10
N GLU A 20 5.06 0.28 19.50
CA GLU A 20 3.75 0.27 18.85
C GLU A 20 3.79 0.95 17.47
N ALA A 21 4.54 2.05 17.31
CA ALA A 21 4.73 2.71 16.02
C ALA A 21 5.57 1.86 15.06
N VAL A 22 6.63 1.21 15.54
CA VAL A 22 7.44 0.30 14.71
C VAL A 22 6.65 -0.91 14.26
N GLU A 23 5.84 -1.50 15.15
CA GLU A 23 4.94 -2.61 14.80
C GLU A 23 3.93 -2.19 13.73
N ARG A 24 3.33 -1.00 13.87
CA ARG A 24 2.39 -0.45 12.89
C ARG A 24 3.06 -0.16 11.55
N ASP A 25 4.25 0.45 11.53
CA ASP A 25 4.98 0.80 10.31
C ASP A 25 5.46 -0.46 9.55
N LEU A 26 5.96 -1.47 10.27
CA LEU A 26 6.33 -2.76 9.67
C LEU A 26 5.10 -3.49 9.13
N SER A 27 3.98 -3.47 9.86
CA SER A 27 2.72 -4.07 9.42
C SER A 27 2.22 -3.37 8.15
N ARG A 28 2.26 -2.04 8.12
CA ARG A 28 1.94 -1.24 6.92
C ARG A 28 2.81 -1.64 5.74
N LEU A 29 4.13 -1.77 5.92
CA LEU A 29 5.04 -2.19 4.85
C LEU A 29 4.70 -3.59 4.32
N VAL A 30 4.49 -4.56 5.20
CA VAL A 30 4.15 -5.93 4.80
C VAL A 30 2.81 -5.95 4.08
N LEU A 31 1.78 -5.28 4.61
CA LEU A 31 0.47 -5.19 3.96
C LEU A 31 0.56 -4.51 2.60
N THR A 32 1.40 -3.48 2.46
CA THR A 32 1.67 -2.85 1.18
C THR A 32 2.27 -3.83 0.17
N LEU A 33 3.22 -4.67 0.60
CA LEU A 33 3.82 -5.68 -0.28
C LEU A 33 2.83 -6.77 -0.68
N VAL A 34 1.98 -7.21 0.24
CA VAL A 34 0.93 -8.18 -0.06
C VAL A 34 -0.08 -7.59 -1.06
N GLU A 35 -0.47 -6.34 -0.88
CA GLU A 35 -1.37 -5.63 -1.79
C GLU A 35 -0.77 -5.47 -3.18
N LEU A 36 0.52 -5.12 -3.27
CA LEU A 36 1.23 -5.07 -4.55
C LEU A 36 1.20 -6.42 -5.25
N VAL A 37 1.46 -7.51 -4.53
CA VAL A 37 1.41 -8.86 -5.10
C VAL A 37 -0.01 -9.23 -5.55
N ARG A 38 -1.05 -8.86 -4.77
CA ARG A 38 -2.46 -9.05 -5.16
C ARG A 38 -2.75 -8.40 -6.50
N GLN A 39 -2.42 -7.12 -6.66
CA GLN A 39 -2.64 -6.38 -7.91
C GLN A 39 -1.85 -6.94 -9.09
N LEU A 40 -0.61 -7.39 -8.85
CA LEU A 40 0.20 -8.04 -9.88
C LEU A 40 -0.42 -9.36 -10.34
N VAL A 41 -0.89 -10.19 -9.40
CA VAL A 41 -1.58 -11.44 -9.73
C VAL A 41 -2.84 -11.14 -10.52
N GLU A 42 -3.69 -10.22 -10.04
CA GLU A 42 -4.91 -9.79 -10.73
C GLU A 42 -4.64 -9.34 -12.18
N ARG A 43 -3.65 -8.49 -12.37
CA ARG A 43 -3.27 -8.01 -13.71
C ARG A 43 -2.77 -9.14 -14.62
N GLN A 44 -2.02 -10.09 -14.07
CA GLN A 44 -1.59 -11.27 -14.82
C GLN A 44 -2.76 -12.20 -15.14
N SER A 45 -3.74 -12.33 -14.25
CA SER A 45 -4.96 -13.10 -14.47
C SER A 45 -5.69 -12.57 -15.69
N VAL A 46 -5.95 -11.26 -15.73
CA VAL A 46 -6.61 -10.60 -16.88
C VAL A 46 -5.86 -10.87 -18.18
N ARG A 47 -4.53 -10.70 -18.19
CA ARG A 47 -3.73 -10.98 -19.38
C ARG A 47 -3.81 -12.44 -19.83
N ARG A 48 -3.70 -13.41 -18.91
CA ARG A 48 -3.79 -14.83 -19.26
C ARG A 48 -5.17 -15.23 -19.73
N MET A 49 -6.23 -14.59 -19.21
CA MET A 49 -7.59 -14.77 -19.72
C MET A 49 -7.73 -14.27 -21.15
N GLU A 50 -7.17 -13.10 -21.48
CA GLU A 50 -7.16 -12.56 -22.83
C GLU A 50 -6.35 -13.43 -23.81
N GLU A 51 -5.26 -14.04 -23.34
CA GLU A 51 -4.40 -14.95 -24.10
C GLU A 51 -4.99 -16.37 -24.23
N GLY A 52 -6.06 -16.70 -23.49
CA GLY A 52 -6.70 -18.02 -23.48
C GLY A 52 -5.94 -19.09 -22.67
N ASP A 53 -5.01 -18.67 -21.83
CA ASP A 53 -4.11 -19.53 -21.03
C ASP A 53 -4.76 -20.06 -19.74
N LEU A 54 -6.02 -19.70 -19.45
CA LEU A 54 -6.79 -20.14 -18.28
C LEU A 54 -8.15 -20.71 -18.71
N SER A 55 -8.56 -21.81 -18.08
CA SER A 55 -9.94 -22.32 -18.21
C SER A 55 -10.91 -21.49 -17.38
N ASP A 56 -12.20 -21.53 -17.74
CA ASP A 56 -13.27 -20.82 -17.01
C ASP A 56 -13.31 -21.19 -15.51
N GLU A 57 -13.09 -22.46 -15.18
CA GLU A 57 -13.00 -22.94 -13.79
C GLU A 57 -11.80 -22.32 -13.05
N GLN A 58 -10.64 -22.20 -13.71
CA GLN A 58 -9.46 -21.58 -13.12
C GLN A 58 -9.68 -20.08 -12.87
N VAL A 59 -10.40 -19.40 -13.77
CA VAL A 59 -10.78 -17.99 -13.61
C VAL A 59 -11.69 -17.80 -12.40
N GLU A 60 -12.71 -18.64 -12.25
CA GLU A 60 -13.65 -18.56 -11.13
C GLU A 60 -12.95 -18.78 -9.78
N VAL A 61 -12.11 -19.82 -9.70
CA VAL A 61 -11.32 -20.11 -8.48
C VAL A 61 -10.41 -18.94 -8.15
N LEU A 62 -9.73 -18.37 -9.14
CA LEU A 62 -8.81 -17.25 -8.96
C LEU A 62 -9.53 -15.99 -8.48
N GLY A 63 -10.68 -15.65 -9.06
CA GLY A 63 -11.53 -14.56 -8.60
C GLY A 63 -11.95 -14.73 -7.14
N LEU A 64 -12.43 -15.92 -6.78
CA LEU A 64 -12.82 -16.22 -5.39
C LEU A 64 -11.63 -16.13 -4.41
N THR A 65 -10.44 -16.56 -4.82
CA THR A 65 -9.24 -16.43 -4.00
C THR A 65 -8.85 -14.96 -3.79
N LEU A 66 -8.92 -14.13 -4.84
CA LEU A 66 -8.61 -12.70 -4.74
C LEU A 66 -9.60 -11.95 -3.83
N MET A 67 -10.90 -12.26 -3.93
CA MET A 67 -11.93 -11.69 -3.03
C MET A 67 -11.67 -12.04 -1.56
N ARG A 68 -11.35 -13.30 -1.27
CA ARG A 68 -11.02 -13.73 0.10
C ARG A 68 -9.75 -13.06 0.63
N LEU A 69 -8.78 -12.80 -0.25
CA LEU A 69 -7.57 -12.08 0.11
C LEU A 69 -7.88 -10.62 0.44
N GLU A 70 -8.75 -9.97 -0.34
CA GLU A 70 -9.22 -8.60 -0.08
C GLU A 70 -9.95 -8.49 1.28
N ASP A 71 -10.81 -9.46 1.61
CA ASP A 71 -11.47 -9.52 2.91
C ASP A 71 -10.46 -9.63 4.06
N ALA A 72 -9.50 -10.56 3.94
CA ALA A 72 -8.45 -10.76 4.95
C ALA A 72 -7.54 -9.53 5.09
N MET A 73 -7.26 -8.83 3.99
CA MET A 73 -6.51 -7.58 3.98
C MET A 73 -7.25 -6.48 4.74
N THR A 74 -8.56 -6.36 4.53
CA THR A 74 -9.41 -5.41 5.24
C THR A 74 -9.39 -5.67 6.75
N GLU A 75 -9.58 -6.92 7.17
CA GLU A 75 -9.52 -7.32 8.59
C GLU A 75 -8.14 -7.05 9.24
N LEU A 76 -7.06 -7.25 8.49
CA LEU A 76 -5.71 -6.96 8.98
C LEU A 76 -5.45 -5.45 9.08
N CYS A 77 -5.89 -4.67 8.10
CA CYS A 77 -5.78 -3.22 8.14
C CYS A 77 -6.50 -2.65 9.37
N ASP A 78 -7.74 -3.07 9.62
CA ASP A 78 -8.52 -2.65 10.79
C ASP A 78 -7.80 -2.96 12.11
N ARG A 79 -7.20 -4.15 12.22
CA ARG A 79 -6.47 -4.59 13.41
C ARG A 79 -5.25 -3.72 13.73
N PHE A 80 -4.57 -3.22 12.70
CA PHE A 80 -3.42 -2.33 12.84
C PHE A 80 -3.80 -0.84 12.78
N GLY A 81 -5.10 -0.52 12.72
CA GLY A 81 -5.61 0.83 12.62
C GLY A 81 -5.20 1.55 11.34
N LEU A 82 -5.00 0.79 10.26
CA LEU A 82 -4.64 1.26 8.93
C LEU A 82 -5.87 1.32 8.04
N SER A 83 -5.89 2.26 7.11
CA SER A 83 -6.82 2.31 5.99
C SER A 83 -6.17 1.72 4.73
N PRO A 84 -6.96 1.28 3.73
CA PRO A 84 -6.42 0.87 2.44
C PRO A 84 -5.53 1.94 1.78
N SER A 85 -5.89 3.23 1.95
CA SER A 85 -5.09 4.36 1.47
C SER A 85 -3.71 4.47 2.14
N ASP A 86 -3.55 3.95 3.36
CA ASP A 86 -2.24 3.95 4.02
C ASP A 86 -1.28 2.96 3.34
N LEU A 87 -1.77 1.93 2.66
CA LEU A 87 -0.92 0.95 1.99
C LEU A 87 -0.20 1.54 0.77
N ASN A 88 -0.65 2.67 0.22
CA ASN A 88 0.05 3.26 -0.91
C ASN A 88 1.22 4.14 -0.45
N LEU A 89 2.39 3.51 -0.26
CA LEU A 89 3.61 4.18 0.18
C LEU A 89 4.12 5.17 -0.89
N ASP A 90 4.40 6.40 -0.46
CA ASP A 90 5.11 7.39 -1.27
C ASP A 90 6.63 7.16 -1.19
N LEU A 91 7.24 6.89 -2.34
CA LEU A 91 8.67 6.65 -2.49
C LEU A 91 9.42 7.91 -2.94
N GLY A 92 8.78 9.09 -2.92
CA GLY A 92 9.33 10.37 -3.32
C GLY A 92 9.50 10.47 -4.84
N PRO A 93 10.73 10.57 -5.39
CA PRO A 93 10.94 10.73 -6.83
C PRO A 93 10.47 9.54 -7.67
N LEU A 94 10.25 8.37 -7.06
CA LEU A 94 9.73 7.18 -7.73
C LEU A 94 8.18 7.14 -7.77
N GLY A 95 7.50 8.08 -7.11
CA GLY A 95 6.05 8.09 -6.98
C GLY A 95 5.53 7.10 -5.95
N THR A 96 4.27 6.71 -6.05
CA THR A 96 3.62 5.80 -5.10
C THR A 96 3.83 4.33 -5.50
N LEU A 97 4.00 3.43 -4.52
CA LEU A 97 4.35 2.03 -4.77
C LEU A 97 3.21 1.23 -5.42
N LEU A 98 1.96 1.48 -5.00
CA LEU A 98 0.80 0.81 -5.58
C LEU A 98 0.30 1.63 -6.80
N PRO A 99 0.03 0.95 -7.93
CA PRO A 99 -0.74 1.52 -9.03
C PRO A 99 -2.05 2.15 -8.53
N GLN A 100 -2.45 3.29 -9.09
CA GLN A 100 -3.79 3.84 -8.87
C GLN A 100 -4.80 2.83 -9.41
N ASP A 101 -5.75 2.40 -8.57
CA ASP A 101 -6.78 1.45 -8.96
C ASP A 101 -7.63 2.05 -10.08
N PRO A 102 -7.62 1.50 -11.31
CA PRO A 102 -8.38 2.04 -12.43
C PRO A 102 -9.90 1.87 -12.27
N GLY A 103 -10.37 1.18 -11.23
CA GLY A 103 -11.79 0.86 -10.99
C GLY A 103 -12.57 1.85 -10.13
N VAL A 104 -11.90 2.75 -9.38
CA VAL A 104 -12.61 3.76 -8.57
C VAL A 104 -12.76 5.02 -9.43
N PRO A 105 -13.98 5.41 -9.84
CA PRO A 105 -14.17 6.67 -10.54
C PRO A 105 -13.64 7.79 -9.65
N GLU A 106 -12.72 8.62 -10.17
CA GLU A 106 -12.36 9.87 -9.52
C GLU A 106 -13.65 10.60 -9.18
N VAL A 107 -13.95 10.75 -7.88
CA VAL A 107 -15.06 11.58 -7.45
C VAL A 107 -14.71 12.99 -7.95
N PRO A 108 -15.48 13.56 -8.90
CA PRO A 108 -15.17 14.88 -9.42
C PRO A 108 -15.16 15.84 -8.23
N LYS A 109 -14.03 16.54 -8.04
CA LYS A 109 -13.94 17.61 -7.05
C LYS A 109 -15.10 18.56 -7.33
N GLY A 110 -16.05 18.63 -6.40
CA GLY A 110 -17.20 19.51 -6.51
C GLY A 110 -16.72 20.93 -6.83
N PRO A 111 -17.52 21.71 -7.58
CA PRO A 111 -17.09 23.01 -8.08
C PRO A 111 -16.57 23.81 -6.90
N ASP A 112 -15.31 24.27 -7.04
CA ASP A 112 -14.65 25.16 -6.11
C ASP A 112 -15.63 26.30 -5.80
N GLY A 113 -15.96 26.43 -4.52
CA GLY A 113 -17.01 27.29 -4.02
C GLY A 113 -16.61 28.75 -4.17
N GLY A 114 -16.72 29.28 -5.38
CA GLY A 114 -16.62 30.70 -5.67
C GLY A 114 -17.83 31.42 -5.08
N ARG A 115 -17.59 32.13 -3.98
CA ARG A 115 -18.35 33.33 -3.59
C ARG A 115 -17.38 34.48 -3.47
#